data_AF-A0A2M8PA49-F1
#
_entry.id   AF-A0A2M8PA49-F1
#
_cell.length_a   1.000
_cell.length_b   1.000
_cell.length_c   1.000
_cell.angle_alpha   90.00
_cell.angle_beta   90.00
_cell.angle_gamma   90.00
#
_symmetry.space_group_name_H-M   'P 1'
#
loop_
_entity.id
_entity.type
_entity.pdbx_description
1 polymer ?
#
loop_
_entity_poly.entity_id
_entity_poly.type
_entity_poly.pdbx_seq_one_letter_code
_entity_poly.pdbx_strand_id
1 'polypeptide(L)'
;FSPTPVIAPLLNLTLTPRPTSTPTPVPMPTRAPTLTPSFTATYTDTPEPTFAARACTIAPQGGFAAIYNREPALQQALGCAQSAAVPVNAAIQDFENGRMLWVSALADLPTGTIYAILNTGQYLRYADTWVEGVDPVQPVGIESAPSGRLAPIRGFGKAWALNAAARNSLGWALGAESGTGAQVQRFERGEMIFIAALNQTYVFMAQGSLWRLENAPF
;
A
#
# COMPACT_ATOMS: atom_id res chain seq x y z
N PHE A 1 12.79 -34.17 -46.82
CA PHE A 1 11.82 -35.28 -46.70
C PHE A 1 11.01 -35.06 -45.43
N SER A 2 9.84 -34.43 -45.55
CA SER A 2 8.92 -34.19 -44.43
C SER A 2 8.00 -35.40 -44.24
N PRO A 3 7.79 -35.91 -43.02
CA PRO A 3 6.75 -36.90 -42.75
C PRO A 3 5.42 -36.20 -42.41
N THR A 4 4.38 -36.59 -43.12
CA THR A 4 2.96 -36.26 -42.85
C THR A 4 2.42 -37.11 -41.70
N PRO A 5 1.70 -36.54 -40.72
CA PRO A 5 0.98 -37.33 -39.72
C PRO A 5 -0.40 -37.77 -40.24
N VAL A 6 -0.74 -39.04 -39.97
CA VAL A 6 -2.03 -39.68 -40.26
C VAL A 6 -2.99 -39.40 -39.10
N ILE A 7 -4.18 -38.89 -39.41
CA ILE A 7 -5.24 -38.59 -38.42
C ILE A 7 -6.21 -39.79 -38.34
N ALA A 8 -6.39 -40.33 -37.14
CA ALA A 8 -7.39 -41.38 -36.85
C ALA A 8 -8.78 -40.75 -36.55
N PRO A 9 -9.90 -41.44 -36.86
CA PRO A 9 -11.24 -40.89 -36.68
C PRO A 9 -11.70 -40.89 -35.21
N LEU A 10 -12.39 -39.81 -34.82
CA LEU A 10 -13.05 -39.63 -33.53
C LEU A 10 -14.36 -40.44 -33.46
N LEU A 11 -14.52 -41.27 -32.43
CA LEU A 11 -15.80 -41.91 -32.10
C LEU A 11 -16.76 -40.91 -31.47
N ASN A 12 -17.93 -40.72 -32.08
CA ASN A 12 -19.05 -39.99 -31.50
C ASN A 12 -19.83 -40.88 -30.52
N LEU A 13 -19.74 -40.59 -29.22
CA LEU A 13 -20.57 -41.20 -28.18
C LEU A 13 -21.81 -40.33 -27.95
N THR A 14 -22.98 -40.84 -28.36
CA THR A 14 -24.30 -40.28 -28.04
C THR A 14 -24.73 -40.72 -26.65
N LEU A 15 -24.91 -39.76 -25.73
CA LEU A 15 -25.43 -39.98 -24.37
C LEU A 15 -26.97 -39.86 -24.37
N THR A 16 -27.66 -40.94 -24.01
CA THR A 16 -29.11 -40.99 -23.76
C THR A 16 -29.45 -40.39 -22.39
N PRO A 17 -30.50 -39.58 -22.25
CA PRO A 17 -30.92 -39.08 -20.93
C PRO A 17 -31.63 -40.16 -20.10
N ARG A 18 -31.29 -40.22 -18.81
CA ARG A 18 -31.83 -41.13 -17.79
C ARG A 18 -33.19 -40.63 -17.28
N PRO A 19 -34.19 -41.51 -17.05
CA PRO A 19 -35.48 -41.08 -16.51
C PRO A 19 -35.38 -40.68 -15.03
N THR A 20 -36.00 -39.54 -14.70
CA THR A 20 -36.13 -39.00 -13.34
C THR A 20 -37.34 -39.62 -12.64
N SER A 21 -37.12 -40.33 -11.53
CA SER A 21 -38.18 -40.84 -10.66
C SER A 21 -38.38 -39.91 -9.46
N THR A 22 -39.57 -39.32 -9.35
CA THR A 22 -40.01 -38.52 -8.19
C THR A 22 -40.40 -39.44 -7.02
N PRO A 23 -39.81 -39.31 -5.81
CA PRO A 23 -40.26 -40.08 -4.65
C PRO A 23 -41.48 -39.41 -3.97
N THR A 24 -42.51 -40.21 -3.72
CA THR A 24 -43.70 -39.88 -2.92
C THR A 24 -43.37 -39.84 -1.42
N PRO A 25 -43.84 -38.85 -0.63
CA PRO A 25 -43.60 -38.82 0.81
C PRO A 25 -44.50 -39.83 1.56
N VAL A 26 -43.88 -40.58 2.47
CA VAL A 26 -44.55 -41.52 3.40
C VAL A 26 -44.71 -40.83 4.77
N PRO A 27 -45.88 -40.93 5.45
CA PRO A 27 -46.04 -40.37 6.79
C PRO A 27 -45.30 -41.20 7.86
N MET A 28 -44.54 -40.51 8.73
CA MET A 28 -43.73 -41.08 9.80
C MET A 28 -44.53 -41.20 11.11
N PRO A 29 -44.50 -42.35 11.81
CA PRO A 29 -45.18 -42.48 13.10
C PRO A 29 -44.37 -41.86 14.26
N THR A 30 -45.16 -41.44 15.26
CA THR A 30 -44.83 -40.55 16.37
C THR A 30 -44.16 -41.25 17.56
N ARG A 31 -43.11 -40.60 18.09
CA ARG A 31 -42.56 -40.62 19.46
C ARG A 31 -41.48 -41.66 19.82
N ALA A 32 -40.29 -41.16 20.13
CA ALA A 32 -39.22 -41.86 20.86
C ALA A 32 -39.03 -41.23 22.26
N PRO A 33 -38.85 -42.01 23.34
CA PRO A 33 -38.54 -41.47 24.67
C PRO A 33 -37.07 -41.02 24.75
N THR A 34 -36.83 -39.85 25.32
CA THR A 34 -35.49 -39.23 25.49
C THR A 34 -35.05 -39.37 26.95
N LEU A 35 -33.99 -40.14 27.20
CA LEU A 35 -33.25 -40.12 28.47
C LEU A 35 -31.80 -39.73 28.13
N THR A 36 -31.52 -38.43 28.10
CA THR A 36 -30.17 -37.90 27.93
C THR A 36 -29.83 -37.04 29.14
N PRO A 37 -28.88 -37.42 30.00
CA PRO A 37 -28.40 -36.54 31.06
C PRO A 37 -27.64 -35.36 30.42
N SER A 38 -27.98 -34.14 30.85
CA SER A 38 -27.30 -32.92 30.45
C SER A 38 -26.15 -32.63 31.43
N PHE A 39 -24.91 -32.64 30.94
CA PHE A 39 -23.77 -32.12 31.69
C PHE A 39 -23.46 -30.70 31.18
N THR A 40 -23.63 -29.70 32.03
CA THR A 40 -23.27 -28.31 31.74
C THR A 40 -21.80 -28.09 32.13
N ALA A 41 -20.91 -27.97 31.15
CA ALA A 41 -19.53 -27.57 31.42
C ALA A 41 -19.49 -26.11 31.91
N THR A 42 -19.02 -25.91 33.14
CA THR A 42 -18.78 -24.57 33.69
C THR A 42 -17.35 -24.16 33.33
N TYR A 43 -17.20 -23.26 32.37
CA TYR A 43 -15.92 -22.61 32.11
C TYR A 43 -15.77 -21.42 33.07
N THR A 44 -14.74 -21.46 33.92
CA THR A 44 -14.31 -20.31 34.70
C THR A 44 -13.45 -19.44 33.79
N ASP A 45 -13.98 -18.29 33.38
CA ASP A 45 -13.27 -17.32 32.56
C ASP A 45 -12.06 -16.81 33.35
N THR A 46 -10.86 -17.24 32.93
CA THR A 46 -9.62 -16.71 33.49
C THR A 46 -9.42 -15.36 32.82
N PRO A 47 -9.35 -14.24 33.55
CA PRO A 47 -9.21 -12.93 32.91
C PRO A 47 -7.97 -12.95 32.01
N GLU A 48 -8.18 -12.75 30.72
CA GLU A 48 -7.13 -12.60 29.73
C GLU A 48 -6.20 -11.46 30.21
N PRO A 49 -4.87 -11.65 30.21
CA PRO A 49 -3.96 -10.58 30.62
C PRO A 49 -4.25 -9.36 29.76
N THR A 50 -4.86 -8.35 30.39
CA THR A 50 -5.17 -7.09 29.73
C THR A 50 -3.84 -6.41 29.50
N PHE A 51 -3.27 -6.55 28.29
CA PHE A 51 -2.18 -5.70 27.85
C PHE A 51 -2.70 -4.27 27.92
N ALA A 52 -2.35 -3.54 28.97
CA ALA A 52 -2.62 -2.11 29.04
C ALA A 52 -1.98 -1.48 27.80
N ALA A 53 -2.82 -1.01 26.87
CA ALA A 53 -2.35 -0.30 25.70
C ALA A 53 -1.49 0.87 26.17
N ARG A 54 -0.20 0.87 25.81
CA ARG A 54 0.68 1.99 26.12
C ARG A 54 0.07 3.24 25.50
N ALA A 55 -0.25 4.21 26.35
CA ALA A 55 -0.69 5.52 25.87
C ALA A 55 0.49 6.22 25.18
N CYS A 56 0.23 6.78 24.01
CA CYS A 56 1.24 7.55 23.28
C CYS A 56 1.65 8.79 24.08
N THR A 57 2.96 9.01 24.23
CA THR A 57 3.51 10.16 24.94
C THR A 57 3.56 11.43 24.09
N ILE A 58 3.59 11.26 22.76
CA ILE A 58 3.54 12.34 21.77
C ILE A 58 2.22 12.22 21.02
N ALA A 59 1.50 13.33 20.93
CA ALA A 59 0.27 13.41 20.14
C ALA A 59 0.59 13.79 18.68
N PRO A 60 -0.12 13.22 17.70
CA PRO A 60 -0.14 13.76 16.35
C PRO A 60 -0.61 15.22 16.35
N GLN A 61 -0.16 16.03 15.38
CA GLN A 61 -0.40 17.48 15.36
C GLN A 61 -1.20 17.93 14.12
N GLY A 62 -1.97 19.02 14.27
CA GLY A 62 -2.73 19.63 13.17
C GLY A 62 -3.66 18.65 12.45
N GLY A 63 -3.69 18.72 11.13
CA GLY A 63 -4.41 17.81 10.25
C GLY A 63 -4.06 16.33 10.45
N PHE A 64 -2.83 16.01 10.86
CA PHE A 64 -2.44 14.62 11.14
C PHE A 64 -3.19 14.07 12.37
N ALA A 65 -3.45 14.90 13.37
CA ALA A 65 -4.28 14.53 14.51
C ALA A 65 -5.73 14.23 14.09
N ALA A 66 -6.30 15.03 13.20
CA ALA A 66 -7.64 14.80 12.68
C ALA A 66 -7.75 13.47 11.92
N ILE A 67 -6.75 13.15 11.09
CA ILE A 67 -6.69 11.87 10.35
C ILE A 67 -6.51 10.71 11.34
N TYR A 68 -5.53 10.79 12.22
CA TYR A 68 -5.17 9.72 13.16
C TYR A 68 -6.30 9.39 14.14
N ASN A 69 -6.96 10.41 14.70
CA ASN A 69 -7.99 10.21 15.72
C ASN A 69 -9.33 9.69 15.16
N ARG A 70 -9.58 9.85 13.87
CA ARG A 70 -10.84 9.42 13.22
C ARG A 70 -10.94 7.90 13.06
N GLU A 71 -9.83 7.18 12.99
CA GLU A 71 -9.81 5.77 12.57
C GLU A 71 -8.92 4.89 13.46
N PRO A 72 -9.50 4.06 14.34
CA PRO A 72 -8.74 3.17 15.22
C PRO A 72 -7.82 2.19 14.46
N ALA A 73 -8.24 1.71 13.29
CA ALA A 73 -7.43 0.83 12.46
C ALA A 73 -6.13 1.53 11.97
N LEU A 74 -6.20 2.83 11.68
CA LEU A 74 -5.01 3.59 11.30
C LEU A 74 -4.06 3.78 12.50
N GLN A 75 -4.59 3.99 13.70
CA GLN A 75 -3.78 4.05 14.93
C GLN A 75 -3.04 2.72 15.16
N GLN A 76 -3.72 1.60 14.91
CA GLN A 76 -3.10 0.28 14.97
C GLN A 76 -2.06 0.04 13.87
N ALA A 77 -2.22 0.65 12.69
CA ALA A 77 -1.27 0.53 11.59
C ALA A 77 -0.01 1.39 11.78
N LEU A 78 -0.18 2.64 12.23
CA LEU A 78 0.91 3.60 12.41
C LEU A 78 1.60 3.48 13.78
N GLY A 79 0.89 3.09 14.82
CA GLY A 79 1.36 3.20 16.20
C GLY A 79 1.49 4.65 16.66
N CYS A 80 2.24 4.87 17.73
CA CYS A 80 2.38 6.19 18.33
C CYS A 80 3.22 7.16 17.48
N ALA A 81 2.88 8.45 17.53
CA ALA A 81 3.75 9.48 16.97
C ALA A 81 5.11 9.47 17.70
N GLN A 82 6.18 9.66 16.93
CA GLN A 82 7.56 9.62 17.45
C GLN A 82 8.22 11.01 17.48
N SER A 83 7.64 11.97 16.77
CA SER A 83 8.19 13.31 16.62
C SER A 83 7.05 14.34 16.64
N ALA A 84 7.40 15.61 16.81
CA ALA A 84 6.55 16.70 16.35
C ALA A 84 6.43 16.66 14.81
N ALA A 85 5.38 17.26 14.27
CA ALA A 85 5.28 17.63 12.88
C ALA A 85 6.26 18.78 12.59
N VAL A 86 7.08 18.62 11.55
CA VAL A 86 8.13 19.57 11.19
C VAL A 86 7.90 20.09 9.77
N PRO A 87 7.99 21.42 9.53
CA PRO A 87 8.00 21.98 8.19
C PRO A 87 9.30 21.63 7.48
N VAL A 88 9.20 21.12 6.26
CA VAL A 88 10.36 20.73 5.44
C VAL A 88 10.16 21.18 3.99
N ASN A 89 11.27 21.34 3.27
CA ASN A 89 11.20 21.47 1.81
C ASN A 89 10.84 20.12 1.20
N ALA A 90 10.08 20.16 0.11
CA ALA A 90 9.63 18.99 -0.62
C ALA A 90 9.66 19.22 -2.14
N ALA A 91 9.56 18.14 -2.90
CA ALA A 91 9.37 18.17 -4.34
C ALA A 91 8.44 17.04 -4.75
N ILE A 92 7.72 17.24 -5.86
CA ILE A 92 6.84 16.22 -6.44
C ILE A 92 7.08 16.12 -7.94
N GLN A 93 6.91 14.93 -8.50
CA GLN A 93 6.92 14.71 -9.94
C GLN A 93 5.95 13.59 -10.31
N ASP A 94 5.09 13.85 -11.30
CA ASP A 94 4.13 12.87 -11.80
C ASP A 94 4.73 11.89 -12.80
N PHE A 95 4.31 10.63 -12.70
CA PHE A 95 4.70 9.53 -13.55
C PHE A 95 3.46 8.83 -14.12
N GLU A 96 3.65 7.99 -15.13
CA GLU A 96 2.58 7.27 -15.80
C GLU A 96 1.71 6.44 -14.84
N ASN A 97 2.33 5.79 -13.87
CA ASN A 97 1.67 4.87 -12.95
C ASN A 97 1.82 5.27 -11.48
N GLY A 98 2.07 6.55 -11.22
CA GLY A 98 2.23 7.04 -9.86
C GLY A 98 2.89 8.41 -9.77
N ARG A 99 3.56 8.65 -8.65
CA ARG A 99 4.24 9.91 -8.34
C ARG A 99 5.49 9.66 -7.53
N MET A 100 6.53 10.45 -7.75
CA MET A 100 7.60 10.57 -6.77
C MET A 100 7.39 11.82 -5.91
N LEU A 101 7.66 11.68 -4.62
CA LEU A 101 7.61 12.73 -3.62
C LEU A 101 8.94 12.71 -2.87
N TRP A 102 9.59 13.86 -2.73
CA TRP A 102 10.78 14.02 -1.92
C TRP A 102 10.50 14.94 -0.75
N VAL A 103 11.10 14.64 0.41
CA VAL A 103 11.18 15.53 1.56
C VAL A 103 12.64 15.67 1.99
N SER A 104 13.05 16.90 2.31
CA SER A 104 14.41 17.22 2.74
C SER A 104 14.81 16.62 4.09
N ALA A 105 13.83 16.33 4.94
CA ALA A 105 14.02 15.68 6.23
C ALA A 105 12.79 14.82 6.56
N LEU A 106 13.02 13.73 7.29
CA LEU A 106 11.94 12.90 7.81
C LEU A 106 11.62 13.35 9.23
N ALA A 107 10.84 14.43 9.33
CA ALA A 107 10.59 15.17 10.56
C ALA A 107 11.90 15.63 11.25
N ASP A 108 12.20 15.09 12.43
CA ASP A 108 13.38 15.38 13.24
C ASP A 108 14.67 14.70 12.73
N LEU A 109 14.57 13.83 11.72
CA LEU A 109 15.71 13.17 11.10
C LEU A 109 16.18 13.94 9.85
N PRO A 110 17.43 14.43 9.80
CA PRO A 110 17.96 15.22 8.68
C PRO A 110 18.33 14.32 7.48
N THR A 111 17.36 13.57 6.99
CA THR A 111 17.54 12.59 5.92
C THR A 111 16.57 12.89 4.78
N GLY A 112 17.13 13.31 3.64
CA GLY A 112 16.41 13.42 2.39
C GLY A 112 15.79 12.07 2.01
N THR A 113 14.49 12.04 1.77
CA THR A 113 13.74 10.80 1.54
C THR A 113 12.87 10.95 0.30
N ILE A 114 12.95 9.97 -0.61
CA ILE A 114 12.12 9.85 -1.81
C ILE A 114 11.12 8.72 -1.62
N TYR A 115 9.85 9.01 -1.86
CA TYR A 115 8.75 8.06 -1.93
C TYR A 115 8.34 7.91 -3.39
N ALA A 116 8.44 6.68 -3.92
CA ALA A 116 7.84 6.29 -5.19
C ALA A 116 6.45 5.70 -4.90
N ILE A 117 5.42 6.52 -5.08
CA ILE A 117 4.03 6.25 -4.76
C ILE A 117 3.38 5.62 -5.99
N LEU A 118 2.93 4.38 -5.89
CA LEU A 118 2.36 3.63 -7.01
C LEU A 118 0.83 3.68 -6.97
N ASN A 119 0.19 3.79 -8.14
CA ASN A 119 -1.28 3.77 -8.26
C ASN A 119 -1.92 2.46 -7.77
N THR A 120 -1.13 1.41 -7.56
CA THR A 120 -1.54 0.14 -6.97
C THR A 120 -1.80 0.19 -5.46
N GLY A 121 -1.51 1.33 -4.80
CA GLY A 121 -1.64 1.50 -3.35
C GLY A 121 -0.38 1.12 -2.56
N GLN A 122 0.69 0.71 -3.25
CA GLN A 122 2.00 0.46 -2.65
C GLN A 122 2.95 1.64 -2.86
N TYR A 123 3.96 1.75 -2.00
CA TYR A 123 5.05 2.69 -2.19
C TYR A 123 6.42 2.01 -2.02
N LEU A 124 7.43 2.58 -2.66
CA LEU A 124 8.83 2.28 -2.41
C LEU A 124 9.48 3.52 -1.78
N ARG A 125 10.41 3.31 -0.85
CA ARG A 125 11.11 4.40 -0.15
C ARG A 125 12.60 4.30 -0.38
N TYR A 126 13.21 5.43 -0.71
CA TYR A 126 14.64 5.56 -0.98
C TYR A 126 15.22 6.72 -0.18
N ALA A 127 16.46 6.58 0.26
CA ALA A 127 17.24 7.74 0.70
C ALA A 127 17.61 8.57 -0.54
N ASP A 128 17.54 9.89 -0.42
CA ASP A 128 18.09 10.77 -1.44
C ASP A 128 19.62 10.79 -1.30
N THR A 129 20.29 10.26 -2.31
CA THR A 129 21.75 10.16 -2.37
C THR A 129 22.33 11.02 -3.49
N TRP A 130 21.51 11.85 -4.13
CA TRP A 130 21.98 12.72 -5.20
C TRP A 130 22.70 13.93 -4.61
N VAL A 131 23.91 14.19 -5.11
CA VAL A 131 24.77 15.28 -4.66
C VAL A 131 24.99 16.25 -5.81
N GLU A 132 24.60 17.51 -5.59
CA GLU A 132 24.75 18.57 -6.57
C GLU A 132 26.22 18.79 -6.96
N GLY A 133 26.47 18.92 -8.27
CA GLY A 133 27.82 19.08 -8.83
C GLY A 133 28.68 17.82 -8.85
N VAL A 134 28.24 16.73 -8.22
CA VAL A 134 28.95 15.43 -8.21
C VAL A 134 28.20 14.41 -9.06
N ASP A 135 26.90 14.23 -8.80
CA ASP A 135 26.07 13.31 -9.55
C ASP A 135 25.54 13.96 -10.83
N PRO A 136 25.35 13.17 -11.90
CA PRO A 136 24.75 13.68 -13.13
C PRO A 136 23.31 14.15 -12.88
N VAL A 137 22.92 15.25 -13.56
CA VAL A 137 21.55 15.76 -13.47
C VAL A 137 20.56 14.82 -14.16
N GLN A 138 20.94 14.27 -15.32
CA GLN A 138 20.14 13.30 -16.06
C GLN A 138 20.55 11.88 -15.67
N PRO A 139 19.63 10.91 -15.69
CA PRO A 139 19.97 9.51 -15.50
C PRO A 139 20.97 9.01 -16.55
N VAL A 140 22.01 8.31 -16.11
CA VAL A 140 23.03 7.73 -17.00
C VAL A 140 22.70 6.27 -17.29
N GLY A 141 22.91 5.82 -18.53
CA GLY A 141 22.69 4.43 -18.93
C GLY A 141 21.22 4.04 -19.10
N ILE A 142 20.31 5.03 -19.14
CA ILE A 142 18.90 4.84 -19.48
C ILE A 142 18.70 5.30 -20.93
N GLU A 143 17.83 4.59 -21.65
CA GLU A 143 17.35 5.01 -22.96
C GLU A 143 16.70 6.41 -22.93
N SER A 144 16.58 7.04 -24.10
CA SER A 144 15.87 8.32 -24.19
C SER A 144 14.39 8.15 -23.89
N ALA A 145 13.81 9.12 -23.17
CA ALA A 145 12.38 9.14 -22.91
C ALA A 145 11.58 9.15 -24.22
N PRO A 146 10.46 8.41 -24.30
CA PRO A 146 9.59 8.43 -25.47
C PRO A 146 8.92 9.80 -25.65
N SER A 147 8.34 10.04 -26.84
CA SER A 147 7.68 11.31 -27.15
C SER A 147 6.58 11.63 -26.14
N GLY A 148 6.55 12.87 -25.65
CA GLY A 148 5.59 13.33 -24.64
C GLY A 148 5.86 12.82 -23.22
N ARG A 149 7.07 12.32 -22.96
CA ARG A 149 7.56 11.92 -21.64
C ARG A 149 8.91 12.55 -21.33
N LEU A 150 9.27 12.53 -20.06
CA LEU A 150 10.54 13.03 -19.56
C LEU A 150 11.26 11.95 -18.75
N ALA A 151 12.59 11.95 -18.84
CA ALA A 151 13.42 11.30 -17.84
C ALA A 151 13.38 12.15 -16.56
N PRO A 152 13.12 11.55 -15.38
CA PRO A 152 13.26 12.28 -14.12
C PRO A 152 14.72 12.67 -13.91
N ILE A 153 14.95 13.79 -13.23
CA ILE A 153 16.29 14.35 -13.02
C ILE A 153 16.69 14.35 -11.54
N ARG A 154 17.96 14.60 -11.26
CA ARG A 154 18.52 14.77 -9.91
C ARG A 154 18.18 13.58 -8.99
N GLY A 155 17.70 13.84 -7.76
CA GLY A 155 17.33 12.83 -6.77
C GLY A 155 16.32 11.82 -7.31
N PHE A 156 15.24 12.28 -7.94
CA PHE A 156 14.26 11.39 -8.58
C PHE A 156 14.89 10.58 -9.72
N GLY A 157 15.70 11.22 -10.57
CA GLY A 157 16.42 10.57 -11.66
C GLY A 157 17.33 9.44 -11.17
N LYS A 158 18.15 9.72 -10.15
CA LYS A 158 19.06 8.74 -9.54
C LYS A 158 18.30 7.59 -8.90
N ALA A 159 17.27 7.87 -8.09
CA ALA A 159 16.46 6.84 -7.46
C ALA A 159 15.73 5.97 -8.48
N TRP A 160 15.13 6.57 -9.50
CA TRP A 160 14.40 5.87 -10.56
C TRP A 160 15.33 5.00 -11.43
N ALA A 161 16.51 5.50 -11.80
CA ALA A 161 17.41 4.77 -12.69
C ALA A 161 18.14 3.61 -12.00
N LEU A 162 18.59 3.80 -10.76
CA LEU A 162 19.31 2.76 -10.01
C LEU A 162 18.38 1.64 -9.50
N ASN A 163 17.08 1.88 -9.42
CA ASN A 163 16.11 0.92 -8.88
C ASN A 163 15.13 0.48 -9.97
N ALA A 164 15.38 -0.69 -10.57
CA ALA A 164 14.52 -1.25 -11.61
C ALA A 164 13.05 -1.41 -11.15
N ALA A 165 12.81 -1.70 -9.87
CA ALA A 165 11.45 -1.78 -9.31
C ALA A 165 10.71 -0.43 -9.44
N ALA A 166 11.34 0.69 -9.05
CA ALA A 166 10.74 2.01 -9.22
C ALA A 166 10.48 2.32 -10.69
N ARG A 167 11.47 2.10 -11.55
CA ARG A 167 11.34 2.39 -12.99
C ARG A 167 10.22 1.59 -13.64
N ASN A 168 10.19 0.28 -13.43
CA ASN A 168 9.23 -0.59 -14.07
C ASN A 168 7.81 -0.36 -13.54
N SER A 169 7.66 -0.01 -12.25
CA SER A 169 6.35 0.24 -11.65
C SER A 169 5.80 1.64 -11.92
N LEU A 170 6.64 2.67 -12.01
CA LEU A 170 6.20 4.05 -12.27
C LEU A 170 6.06 4.37 -13.76
N GLY A 171 6.94 3.83 -14.60
CA GLY A 171 7.11 4.29 -15.98
C GLY A 171 7.89 5.60 -16.06
N TRP A 172 7.63 6.40 -17.10
CA TRP A 172 8.28 7.68 -17.33
C TRP A 172 7.60 8.85 -16.63
N ALA A 173 8.31 9.95 -16.45
CA ALA A 173 7.73 11.17 -15.90
C ALA A 173 6.83 11.86 -16.93
N LEU A 174 5.71 12.42 -16.47
CA LEU A 174 4.73 13.14 -17.27
C LEU A 174 5.03 14.64 -17.37
N GLY A 175 5.85 15.16 -16.45
CA GLY A 175 6.20 16.56 -16.35
C GLY A 175 7.47 16.76 -15.53
N ALA A 176 7.93 18.01 -15.43
CA ALA A 176 9.08 18.36 -14.62
C ALA A 176 8.77 18.21 -13.11
N GLU A 177 9.82 18.02 -12.31
CA GLU A 177 9.69 18.13 -10.85
C GLU A 177 9.29 19.54 -10.43
N SER A 178 8.48 19.65 -9.38
CA SER A 178 8.03 20.92 -8.81
C SER A 178 8.32 20.97 -7.32
N GLY A 179 9.04 22.01 -6.89
CA GLY A 179 9.35 22.26 -5.48
C GLY A 179 8.15 22.79 -4.71
N THR A 180 8.03 22.41 -3.44
CA THR A 180 6.94 22.81 -2.55
C THR A 180 7.36 22.74 -1.08
N GLY A 181 6.48 23.18 -0.18
CA GLY A 181 6.60 22.96 1.26
C GLY A 181 5.83 21.72 1.69
N ALA A 182 6.29 21.07 2.74
CA ALA A 182 5.61 19.95 3.37
C ALA A 182 5.62 20.07 4.89
N GLN A 183 4.72 19.33 5.53
CA GLN A 183 4.78 19.02 6.96
C GLN A 183 4.96 17.52 7.09
N VAL A 184 5.86 17.07 7.96
CA VAL A 184 6.15 15.65 8.14
C VAL A 184 6.06 15.32 9.61
N GLN A 185 5.31 14.26 9.96
CA GLN A 185 5.31 13.68 11.29
C GLN A 185 5.56 12.18 11.21
N ARG A 186 6.49 11.70 12.03
CA ARG A 186 6.84 10.28 12.14
C ARG A 186 5.96 9.56 13.14
N PHE A 187 5.69 8.30 12.85
CA PHE A 187 5.02 7.33 13.72
C PHE A 187 5.87 6.07 13.83
N GLU A 188 5.58 5.20 14.79
CA GLU A 188 6.33 3.96 15.03
C GLU A 188 6.44 3.07 13.78
N ARG A 189 5.39 3.05 12.96
CA ARG A 189 5.24 2.19 11.79
C ARG A 189 4.78 2.94 10.56
N GLY A 190 5.21 4.19 10.41
CA GLY A 190 4.90 4.98 9.22
C GLY A 190 5.10 6.47 9.42
N GLU A 191 4.65 7.24 8.44
CA GLU A 191 4.71 8.70 8.47
C GLU A 191 3.48 9.32 7.82
N MET A 192 3.11 10.53 8.25
CA MET A 192 2.19 11.38 7.51
C MET A 192 2.95 12.56 6.92
N ILE A 193 2.65 12.87 5.66
CA ILE A 193 3.26 13.97 4.92
C ILE A 193 2.17 14.81 4.28
N PHE A 194 2.00 16.04 4.74
CA PHE A 194 1.16 17.02 4.07
C PHE A 194 1.97 17.75 3.00
N ILE A 195 1.41 17.91 1.81
CA ILE A 195 2.05 18.61 0.69
C ILE A 195 1.27 19.89 0.38
N ALA A 196 1.91 21.04 0.55
CA ALA A 196 1.27 22.34 0.45
C ALA A 196 0.71 22.63 -0.95
N ALA A 197 1.47 22.33 -2.02
CA ALA A 197 1.02 22.58 -3.40
C ALA A 197 -0.23 21.77 -3.79
N LEU A 198 -0.50 20.66 -3.10
CA LEU A 198 -1.62 19.77 -3.40
C LEU A 198 -2.77 19.92 -2.41
N ASN A 199 -2.50 20.53 -1.26
CA ASN A 199 -3.39 20.55 -0.10
C ASN A 199 -3.88 19.14 0.29
N GLN A 200 -2.95 18.18 0.29
CA GLN A 200 -3.23 16.76 0.52
C GLN A 200 -2.25 16.17 1.53
N THR A 201 -2.75 15.24 2.34
CA THR A 201 -1.93 14.44 3.25
C THR A 201 -1.77 13.03 2.71
N TYR A 202 -0.51 12.63 2.52
CA TYR A 202 -0.13 11.25 2.25
C TYR A 202 0.13 10.55 3.57
N VAL A 203 -0.45 9.36 3.72
CA VAL A 203 -0.25 8.50 4.88
C VAL A 203 0.48 7.26 4.43
N PHE A 204 1.71 7.07 4.91
CA PHE A 204 2.56 5.94 4.60
C PHE A 204 2.57 4.97 5.78
N MET A 205 2.16 3.73 5.52
CA MET A 205 2.14 2.65 6.51
C MET A 205 3.27 1.68 6.17
N ALA A 206 4.17 1.42 7.12
CA ALA A 206 5.31 0.53 6.93
C ALA A 206 4.86 -0.93 6.71
N GLN A 207 3.78 -1.34 7.38
CA GLN A 207 3.21 -2.67 7.19
C GLN A 207 2.66 -2.82 5.78
N GLY A 208 3.22 -3.76 5.02
CA GLY A 208 2.82 -4.03 3.65
C GLY A 208 3.17 -2.93 2.64
N SER A 209 3.96 -1.93 3.04
CA SER A 209 4.34 -0.78 2.22
C SER A 209 3.14 -0.10 1.55
N LEU A 210 2.08 0.10 2.33
CA LEU A 210 0.82 0.67 1.86
C LEU A 210 0.81 2.19 2.03
N TRP A 211 0.15 2.88 1.12
CA TRP A 211 -0.13 4.30 1.27
C TRP A 211 -1.59 4.60 1.02
N ARG A 212 -2.05 5.75 1.53
CA ARG A 212 -3.34 6.34 1.16
C ARG A 212 -3.27 7.86 1.15
N LEU A 213 -4.27 8.46 0.53
CA LEU A 213 -4.42 9.91 0.42
C LEU A 213 -5.57 10.40 1.30
N GLU A 214 -5.38 11.54 1.94
CA GLU A 214 -6.38 12.20 2.75
C GLU A 214 -6.51 13.67 2.33
N ASN A 215 -7.75 14.14 2.19
CA ASN A 215 -8.06 15.53 1.85
C ASN A 215 -8.21 16.38 3.13
N ALA A 216 -7.23 16.29 4.02
CA ALA A 216 -7.17 17.13 5.22
C ALA A 216 -5.98 18.10 5.08
N PRO A 217 -6.22 19.42 5.22
CA PRO A 217 -5.13 20.38 5.36
C PRO A 217 -4.39 20.12 6.67
N PHE A 218 -3.11 20.51 6.74
CA PHE A 218 -2.35 20.48 7.99
C PHE A 218 -2.79 21.57 8.96
#